data_AF-A0A9E6AHC3-F1
#
_entry.id   AF-A0A9E6AHC3-F1
#
_cell.length_a   1.000
_cell.length_b   1.000
_cell.length_c   1.000
_cell.angle_alpha   90.00
_cell.angle_beta   90.00
_cell.angle_gamma   90.00
#
_symmetry.space_group_name_H-M   'P 1'
#
loop_
_entity.id
_entity.type
_entity.pdbx_description
1 polymer ?
#
loop_
_entity_poly.entity_id
_entity_poly.type
_entity_poly.pdbx_seq_one_letter_code
_entity_poly.pdbx_strand_id
1 'polypeptide(L)'
;MFQKPRTAKRLHFDVIPKAVDEYHQHLRGYPDQELKAQLNNPVWHIHGGHPPASNLVVPFAMLLNLASVAGAEDAGSLWGFIQRYAPDASPETHPDLDAAAGYAVRYYNDEVKPKKVYRAATEVEAAAMSDLAERLKAWEGGLDAEALQSEVFAVGKAHGFDPLRNWFTALYQVLLGADQGPRFGGFIALYGIDETISLLEAGVAGALVTQT
;
A
#
# COMPACT_ATOMS: atom_id res chain seq x y z
N MET A 1 16.87 -6.45 -7.13
CA MET A 1 18.14 -6.98 -6.53
C MET A 1 19.14 -7.55 -7.56
N PHE A 2 18.68 -8.22 -8.62
CA PHE A 2 19.53 -9.02 -9.51
C PHE A 2 19.99 -8.32 -10.80
N GLN A 3 19.46 -7.14 -11.11
CA GLN A 3 20.00 -6.30 -12.17
C GLN A 3 21.41 -5.81 -11.80
N LYS A 4 22.35 -5.82 -12.75
CA LYS A 4 23.76 -5.41 -12.57
C LYS A 4 24.48 -6.23 -11.47
N PRO A 5 24.79 -7.52 -11.72
CA PRO A 5 25.40 -8.42 -10.73
C PRO A 5 26.83 -8.03 -10.32
N ARG A 6 27.50 -7.20 -11.14
CA ARG A 6 28.88 -6.74 -10.88
C ARG A 6 28.96 -5.48 -10.01
N THR A 7 27.82 -4.96 -9.55
CA THR A 7 27.75 -3.75 -8.73
C THR A 7 27.42 -4.12 -7.29
N ALA A 8 28.15 -3.56 -6.34
CA ALA A 8 27.84 -3.70 -4.92
C ALA A 8 26.38 -3.30 -4.64
N LYS A 9 25.70 -4.09 -3.80
CA LYS A 9 24.33 -3.84 -3.40
C LYS A 9 24.31 -3.38 -1.95
N ARG A 10 23.63 -2.27 -1.72
CA ARG A 10 23.33 -1.81 -0.37
C ARG A 10 22.06 -2.55 0.07
N LEU A 11 22.22 -3.51 0.97
CA LEU A 11 21.12 -4.31 1.51
C LEU A 11 20.67 -3.68 2.83
N HIS A 12 19.49 -3.08 2.81
CA HIS A 12 18.81 -2.49 3.96
C HIS A 12 17.32 -2.87 3.94
N PHE A 13 16.62 -2.67 5.05
CA PHE A 13 15.21 -3.08 5.16
C PHE A 13 14.31 -2.39 4.12
N ASP A 14 14.61 -1.14 3.77
CA ASP A 14 13.87 -0.36 2.76
C ASP A 14 13.89 -0.96 1.35
N VAL A 15 14.84 -1.86 1.03
CA VAL A 15 14.88 -2.52 -0.28
C VAL A 15 13.95 -3.74 -0.35
N ILE A 16 13.50 -4.27 0.79
CA ILE A 16 12.70 -5.51 0.85
C ILE A 16 11.41 -5.39 0.02
N PRO A 17 10.58 -4.34 0.18
CA PRO A 17 9.29 -4.32 -0.50
C PRO A 17 9.43 -4.34 -2.02
N LYS A 18 10.34 -3.50 -2.52
CA LYS A 18 10.68 -3.44 -3.94
C LYS A 18 11.29 -4.75 -4.45
N ALA A 19 12.17 -5.37 -3.68
CA ALA A 19 12.82 -6.61 -4.09
C ALA A 19 11.83 -7.79 -4.20
N VAL A 20 10.87 -7.90 -3.28
CA VAL A 20 9.82 -8.91 -3.31
C VAL A 20 8.91 -8.70 -4.54
N ASP A 21 8.45 -7.47 -4.77
CA ASP A 21 7.58 -7.17 -5.91
C ASP A 21 8.28 -7.38 -7.26
N GLU A 22 9.54 -6.94 -7.40
CA GLU A 22 10.36 -7.19 -8.59
C GLU A 22 10.53 -8.70 -8.84
N TYR A 23 10.78 -9.48 -7.80
CA TYR A 23 10.93 -10.93 -7.90
C TYR A 23 9.64 -11.59 -8.41
N HIS A 24 8.49 -11.28 -7.83
CA HIS A 24 7.20 -11.84 -8.27
C HIS A 24 6.78 -11.35 -9.66
N GLN A 25 7.11 -10.10 -10.01
CA GLN A 25 6.93 -9.61 -11.38
C GLN A 25 7.76 -10.42 -12.39
N HIS A 26 9.03 -10.71 -12.06
CA HIS A 26 9.89 -11.53 -12.90
C HIS A 26 9.38 -12.97 -13.05
N LEU A 27 8.86 -13.58 -11.99
CA LEU A 27 8.23 -14.90 -12.04
C LEU A 27 6.97 -14.90 -12.92
N ARG A 28 6.06 -13.91 -12.76
CA ARG A 28 4.82 -13.85 -13.54
C ARG A 28 5.08 -13.71 -15.05
N GLY A 29 6.05 -12.89 -15.43
CA GLY A 29 6.37 -12.69 -16.85
C GLY A 29 7.26 -13.78 -17.45
N TYR A 30 7.81 -14.70 -16.65
CA TYR A 30 8.77 -15.70 -17.12
C TYR A 30 8.18 -16.72 -18.13
N PRO A 31 6.98 -17.30 -17.92
CA PRO A 31 6.43 -18.33 -18.81
C PRO A 31 6.19 -17.85 -20.24
N ASP A 32 5.83 -16.57 -20.41
CA ASP A 32 5.46 -15.97 -21.70
C ASP A 32 6.67 -15.44 -22.48
N GLN A 33 7.88 -15.58 -21.94
CA GLN A 33 9.11 -15.09 -22.56
C GLN A 33 9.71 -16.13 -23.52
N GLU A 34 10.20 -15.64 -24.67
CA GLU A 34 11.10 -16.42 -25.53
C GLU A 34 12.39 -16.81 -24.79
N LEU A 35 13.06 -17.89 -25.23
CA LEU A 35 14.24 -18.46 -24.56
C LEU A 35 15.33 -17.43 -24.24
N LYS A 36 15.62 -16.53 -25.18
CA LYS A 36 16.62 -15.46 -24.97
C LYS A 36 16.22 -14.53 -23.83
N ALA A 37 14.93 -14.19 -23.70
CA ALA A 37 14.43 -13.35 -22.61
C ALA A 37 14.40 -14.13 -21.29
N GLN A 38 13.99 -15.40 -21.29
CA GLN A 38 14.04 -16.28 -20.13
C GLN A 38 15.46 -16.39 -19.54
N LEU A 39 16.47 -16.61 -20.37
CA LEU A 39 17.87 -16.67 -19.94
C LEU A 39 18.41 -15.35 -19.38
N ASN A 40 17.80 -14.22 -19.73
CA ASN A 40 18.15 -12.90 -19.16
C ASN A 40 17.29 -12.55 -17.93
N ASN A 41 16.24 -13.33 -17.64
CA ASN A 41 15.38 -13.11 -16.50
C ASN A 41 16.08 -13.60 -15.22
N PRO A 42 16.25 -12.76 -14.18
CA PRO A 42 16.93 -13.14 -12.95
C PRO A 42 16.45 -14.44 -12.30
N VAL A 43 15.14 -14.73 -12.38
CA VAL A 43 14.54 -15.89 -11.72
C VAL A 43 15.05 -17.22 -12.29
N TRP A 44 15.50 -17.23 -13.56
CA TRP A 44 16.18 -18.38 -14.15
C TRP A 44 17.43 -18.77 -13.36
N HIS A 45 18.24 -17.78 -13.01
CA HIS A 45 19.49 -18.01 -12.28
C HIS A 45 19.27 -18.31 -10.80
N ILE A 46 18.24 -17.71 -10.19
CA ILE A 46 17.87 -17.97 -8.79
C ILE A 46 17.44 -19.42 -8.61
N HIS A 47 16.66 -19.95 -9.56
CA HIS A 47 16.04 -21.28 -9.47
C HIS A 47 16.73 -22.34 -10.34
N GLY A 48 17.95 -22.08 -10.80
CA GLY A 48 18.74 -23.07 -11.55
C GLY A 48 18.01 -23.64 -12.77
N GLY A 49 17.31 -22.79 -13.51
CA GLY A 49 16.56 -23.19 -14.71
C GLY A 49 15.13 -23.67 -14.48
N HIS A 50 14.65 -23.68 -13.23
CA HIS A 50 13.31 -24.17 -12.92
C HIS A 50 12.53 -23.14 -12.08
N PRO A 51 12.24 -21.93 -12.61
CA PRO A 51 11.50 -20.92 -11.86
C PRO A 51 10.10 -21.43 -11.49
N PRO A 52 9.66 -21.25 -10.22
CA PRO A 52 8.30 -21.57 -9.82
C PRO A 52 7.30 -20.58 -10.42
N ALA A 53 6.03 -20.96 -10.47
CA ALA A 53 4.96 -19.99 -10.72
C ALA A 53 4.83 -19.03 -9.52
N SER A 54 4.45 -17.77 -9.78
CA SER A 54 4.16 -16.83 -8.69
C SER A 54 2.70 -16.93 -8.27
N ASN A 55 2.46 -17.35 -7.04
CA ASN A 55 1.13 -17.37 -6.43
C ASN A 55 0.79 -16.08 -5.66
N LEU A 56 1.69 -15.08 -5.66
CA LEU A 56 1.46 -13.81 -5.00
C LEU A 56 0.53 -12.94 -5.87
N VAL A 57 -0.78 -13.09 -5.65
CA VAL A 57 -1.85 -12.38 -6.37
C VAL A 57 -2.00 -10.92 -5.92
N VAL A 58 -1.48 -10.59 -4.74
CA VAL A 58 -1.44 -9.22 -4.17
C VAL A 58 0.01 -8.78 -3.99
N PRO A 59 0.46 -7.65 -4.58
CA PRO A 59 1.82 -7.15 -4.39
C PRO A 59 2.19 -6.95 -2.91
N PHE A 60 3.44 -7.21 -2.55
CA PHE A 60 3.90 -7.05 -1.17
C PHE A 60 3.85 -5.59 -0.71
N ALA A 61 4.13 -4.62 -1.58
CA ALA A 61 3.92 -3.21 -1.25
C ALA A 61 2.45 -2.91 -0.87
N MET A 62 1.50 -3.61 -1.49
CA MET A 62 0.07 -3.47 -1.16
C MET A 62 -0.24 -4.04 0.23
N LEU A 63 0.34 -5.19 0.58
CA LEU A 63 0.22 -5.79 1.92
C LEU A 63 0.80 -4.86 3.01
N LEU A 64 1.91 -4.19 2.73
CA LEU A 64 2.48 -3.20 3.66
C LEU A 64 1.58 -1.99 3.87
N ASN A 65 0.93 -1.50 2.80
CA ASN A 65 -0.03 -0.42 2.92
C ASN A 65 -1.23 -0.83 3.80
N LEU A 66 -1.76 -2.04 3.58
CA LEU A 66 -2.85 -2.59 4.38
C LEU A 66 -2.45 -2.74 5.86
N ALA A 67 -1.28 -3.34 6.13
CA ALA A 67 -0.78 -3.48 7.50
C ALA A 67 -0.61 -2.11 8.19
N SER A 68 -0.12 -1.12 7.43
CA SER A 68 0.09 0.23 7.93
C SER A 68 -1.20 0.91 8.36
N VAL A 69 -2.26 0.79 7.59
CA VAL A 69 -3.49 1.54 7.86
C VAL A 69 -4.42 0.79 8.80
N ALA A 70 -4.53 -0.53 8.65
CA ALA A 70 -5.32 -1.34 9.57
C ALA A 70 -4.73 -1.39 10.99
N GLY A 71 -3.53 -0.84 11.20
CA GLY A 71 -2.80 -1.00 12.45
C GLY A 71 -2.55 -2.48 12.77
N ALA A 72 -2.47 -3.31 11.72
CA ALA A 72 -2.54 -4.75 11.82
C ALA A 72 -1.50 -5.29 12.80
N GLU A 73 -1.98 -5.92 13.87
CA GLU A 73 -1.11 -6.58 14.85
C GLU A 73 -0.79 -8.01 14.42
N ASP A 74 -1.63 -8.60 13.55
CA ASP A 74 -1.49 -9.96 13.03
C ASP A 74 -1.99 -10.11 11.58
N ALA A 75 -1.64 -11.23 10.95
CA ALA A 75 -2.00 -11.53 9.57
C ALA A 75 -3.51 -11.75 9.35
N GLY A 76 -4.25 -12.18 10.38
CA GLY A 76 -5.69 -12.38 10.30
C GLY A 76 -6.41 -11.06 10.01
N SER A 77 -5.95 -9.97 10.63
CA SER A 77 -6.48 -8.63 10.37
C SER A 77 -6.26 -8.13 8.93
N LEU A 78 -5.23 -8.61 8.21
CA LEU A 78 -5.05 -8.28 6.79
C LEU A 78 -5.96 -9.08 5.87
N TRP A 79 -6.28 -10.34 6.20
CA TRP A 79 -7.03 -11.22 5.31
C TRP A 79 -8.41 -10.68 4.96
N GLY A 80 -9.06 -9.97 5.89
CA GLY A 80 -10.33 -9.28 5.61
C GLY A 80 -10.22 -8.26 4.47
N PHE A 81 -9.09 -7.56 4.36
CA PHE A 81 -8.84 -6.61 3.27
C PHE A 81 -8.34 -7.31 2.00
N ILE A 82 -7.48 -8.33 2.15
CA ILE A 82 -6.99 -9.12 1.02
C ILE A 82 -8.17 -9.75 0.26
N GLN A 83 -9.16 -10.31 0.97
CA GLN A 83 -10.33 -10.93 0.34
C GLN A 83 -11.24 -9.93 -0.38
N ARG A 84 -11.24 -8.65 -0.01
CA ARG A 84 -11.96 -7.62 -0.78
C ARG A 84 -11.33 -7.40 -2.16
N TYR A 85 -10.00 -7.49 -2.24
CA TYR A 85 -9.25 -7.31 -3.48
C TYR A 85 -9.12 -8.61 -4.30
N ALA A 86 -8.93 -9.75 -3.62
CA ALA A 86 -8.82 -11.08 -4.20
C ALA A 86 -9.82 -12.03 -3.53
N PRO A 87 -11.10 -12.01 -3.93
CA PRO A 87 -12.18 -12.77 -3.28
C PRO A 87 -11.96 -14.29 -3.24
N ASP A 88 -11.24 -14.82 -4.22
CA ASP A 88 -10.96 -16.25 -4.35
C ASP A 88 -9.71 -16.68 -3.55
N ALA A 89 -9.03 -15.77 -2.86
CA ALA A 89 -7.84 -16.06 -2.08
C ALA A 89 -8.19 -16.45 -0.62
N SER A 90 -7.50 -17.46 -0.11
CA SER A 90 -7.52 -17.85 1.29
C SER A 90 -6.12 -18.28 1.76
N PRO A 91 -5.86 -18.32 3.09
CA PRO A 91 -4.61 -18.85 3.62
C PRO A 91 -4.29 -20.27 3.12
N GLU A 92 -5.31 -21.13 3.00
CA GLU A 92 -5.17 -22.54 2.60
C GLU A 92 -4.86 -22.69 1.11
N THR A 93 -5.43 -21.82 0.27
CA THR A 93 -5.25 -21.86 -1.19
C THR A 93 -4.00 -21.09 -1.63
N HIS A 94 -3.57 -20.09 -0.85
CA HIS A 94 -2.45 -19.21 -1.14
C HIS A 94 -1.48 -19.10 0.05
N PRO A 95 -0.79 -20.20 0.42
CA PRO A 95 0.12 -20.21 1.58
C PRO A 95 1.29 -19.22 1.44
N ASP A 96 1.76 -18.95 0.22
CA ASP A 96 2.79 -17.94 -0.03
C ASP A 96 2.29 -16.51 0.24
N LEU A 97 1.01 -16.24 -0.05
CA LEU A 97 0.37 -14.97 0.25
C LEU A 97 0.14 -14.82 1.76
N ASP A 98 -0.24 -15.89 2.46
CA ASP A 98 -0.36 -15.89 3.92
C ASP A 98 0.97 -15.58 4.59
N ALA A 99 2.04 -16.25 4.16
CA ALA A 99 3.39 -15.96 4.63
C ALA A 99 3.79 -14.50 4.35
N ALA A 100 3.50 -14.00 3.14
CA ALA A 100 3.74 -12.61 2.77
C ALA A 100 2.96 -11.62 3.65
N ALA A 101 1.69 -11.91 3.97
CA ALA A 101 0.90 -11.09 4.89
C ALA A 101 1.54 -11.06 6.28
N GLY A 102 1.97 -12.21 6.80
CA GLY A 102 2.71 -12.30 8.06
C GLY A 102 4.03 -11.51 8.05
N TYR A 103 4.78 -11.53 6.95
CA TYR A 103 5.99 -10.72 6.80
C TYR A 103 5.68 -9.23 6.70
N ALA A 104 4.59 -8.85 6.04
CA ALA A 104 4.17 -7.46 5.94
C ALA A 104 3.81 -6.89 7.32
N VAL A 105 3.12 -7.66 8.17
CA VAL A 105 2.83 -7.29 9.56
C VAL A 105 4.09 -7.09 10.37
N ARG A 106 5.05 -8.02 10.29
CA ARG A 106 6.32 -7.91 11.01
C ARG A 106 7.11 -6.68 10.55
N TYR A 107 7.25 -6.50 9.24
CA TYR A 107 7.90 -5.33 8.68
C TYR A 107 7.22 -4.03 9.13
N TYR A 108 5.89 -4.01 9.14
CA TYR A 108 5.15 -2.85 9.63
C TYR A 108 5.48 -2.56 11.09
N ASN A 109 5.38 -3.56 11.98
CA ASN A 109 5.60 -3.38 13.41
C ASN A 109 7.04 -3.00 13.76
N ASP A 110 8.03 -3.54 13.06
CA ASP A 110 9.44 -3.34 13.39
C ASP A 110 10.03 -2.10 12.69
N GLU A 111 9.64 -1.84 11.44
CA GLU A 111 10.30 -0.84 10.60
C GLU A 111 9.47 0.40 10.29
N VAL A 112 8.15 0.33 10.38
CA VAL A 112 7.25 1.43 9.98
C VAL A 112 6.58 2.06 11.20
N LYS A 113 5.85 1.27 12.00
CA LYS A 113 5.10 1.69 13.18
C LYS A 113 5.94 2.53 14.16
N PRO A 114 7.20 2.19 14.50
CA PRO A 114 7.98 2.97 15.47
C PRO A 114 8.40 4.36 14.95
N LYS A 115 8.33 4.58 13.64
CA LYS A 115 8.71 5.83 12.97
C LYS A 115 7.51 6.71 12.65
N LYS A 116 6.28 6.24 12.90
CA LYS A 116 5.06 7.00 12.63
C LYS A 116 4.91 8.14 13.61
N VAL A 117 4.68 9.33 13.09
CA VAL A 117 4.42 10.55 13.87
C VAL A 117 3.17 11.20 13.31
N TYR A 118 2.08 11.15 14.08
CA TYR A 118 0.83 11.80 13.74
C TYR A 118 0.87 13.26 14.19
N ARG A 119 0.32 14.14 13.36
CA ARG A 119 0.09 15.55 13.73
C ARG A 119 -1.38 15.91 13.59
N ALA A 120 -1.79 16.96 14.29
CA ALA A 120 -3.09 17.56 14.07
C ALA A 120 -3.19 18.17 12.66
N ALA A 121 -4.39 18.12 12.08
CA ALA A 121 -4.72 18.88 10.88
C ALA A 121 -4.79 20.38 11.21
N THR A 122 -4.37 21.22 10.27
CA THR A 122 -4.69 22.65 10.29
C THR A 122 -6.17 22.87 9.92
N GLU A 123 -6.71 24.06 10.14
CA GLU A 123 -8.10 24.38 9.79
C GLU A 123 -8.41 24.12 8.31
N VAL A 124 -7.50 24.50 7.41
CA VAL A 124 -7.65 24.28 5.95
C VAL A 124 -7.62 22.79 5.61
N GLU A 125 -6.69 22.04 6.21
CA GLU A 125 -6.59 20.59 5.99
C GLU A 125 -7.80 19.84 6.55
N ALA A 126 -8.29 20.23 7.72
CA ALA A 126 -9.46 19.65 8.35
C ALA A 126 -10.73 19.90 7.50
N ALA A 127 -10.88 21.09 6.94
CA ALA A 127 -11.97 21.42 6.02
C ALA A 127 -11.90 20.58 4.74
N ALA A 128 -10.72 20.40 4.16
CA ALA A 128 -10.51 19.57 2.98
C ALA A 128 -10.76 18.08 3.26
N MET A 129 -10.30 17.56 4.40
CA MET A 129 -10.56 16.17 4.81
C MET A 129 -12.04 15.91 5.06
N SER A 130 -12.75 16.88 5.65
CA SER A 130 -14.20 16.79 5.84
C SER A 130 -14.95 16.79 4.50
N ASP A 131 -14.58 17.65 3.55
CA ASP A 131 -15.13 17.64 2.18
C ASP A 131 -14.87 16.30 1.48
N LEU A 132 -13.65 15.75 1.59
CA LEU A 132 -13.35 14.42 1.05
C LEU A 132 -14.24 13.34 1.68
N ALA A 133 -14.45 13.37 3.00
CA ALA A 133 -15.32 12.41 3.69
C ALA A 133 -16.76 12.51 3.18
N GLU A 134 -17.31 13.72 3.01
CA GLU A 134 -18.66 13.92 2.48
C GLU A 134 -18.81 13.46 1.03
N ARG A 135 -17.82 13.71 0.18
CA ARG A 135 -17.82 13.20 -1.21
C ARG A 135 -17.77 11.68 -1.27
N LEU A 136 -17.00 11.06 -0.37
CA LEU A 136 -16.93 9.61 -0.26
C LEU A 136 -18.24 9.01 0.27
N LYS A 137 -18.94 9.68 1.20
CA LYS A 137 -20.29 9.27 1.64
C LYS A 137 -21.32 9.28 0.51
N ALA A 138 -21.18 10.22 -0.42
CA ALA A 138 -22.03 10.35 -1.61
C ALA A 138 -21.52 9.54 -2.82
N TRP A 139 -20.46 8.74 -2.65
CA TRP A 139 -19.80 8.06 -3.76
C TRP A 139 -20.54 6.79 -4.19
N GLU A 140 -20.88 6.71 -5.49
CA GLU A 140 -21.53 5.54 -6.09
C GLU A 140 -20.64 4.80 -7.11
N GLY A 141 -19.41 5.29 -7.34
CA GLY A 141 -18.49 4.75 -8.36
C GLY A 141 -17.77 3.45 -8.00
N GLY A 142 -18.15 2.79 -6.89
CA GLY A 142 -17.50 1.56 -6.41
C GLY A 142 -16.03 1.74 -6.02
N LEU A 143 -15.23 0.68 -6.16
CA LEU A 143 -13.82 0.65 -5.74
C LEU A 143 -12.83 0.95 -6.87
N ASP A 144 -13.23 1.74 -7.87
CA ASP A 144 -12.31 2.17 -8.93
C ASP A 144 -11.26 3.15 -8.37
N ALA A 145 -10.03 2.66 -8.24
CA ALA A 145 -8.89 3.40 -7.70
C ALA A 145 -8.55 4.67 -8.50
N GLU A 146 -8.79 4.71 -9.81
CA GLU A 146 -8.51 5.90 -10.64
C GLU A 146 -9.58 6.97 -10.46
N ALA A 147 -10.84 6.54 -10.39
CA ALA A 147 -11.98 7.41 -10.13
C ALA A 147 -11.90 8.01 -8.70
N LEU A 148 -11.62 7.17 -7.70
CA LEU A 148 -11.38 7.61 -6.32
C LEU A 148 -10.18 8.56 -6.21
N GLN A 149 -9.08 8.29 -6.93
CA GLN A 149 -7.95 9.20 -6.95
C GLN A 149 -8.33 10.57 -7.53
N SER A 150 -9.20 10.60 -8.53
CA SER A 150 -9.65 11.84 -9.17
C SER A 150 -10.46 12.70 -8.20
N GLU A 151 -11.32 12.11 -7.37
CA GLU A 151 -12.02 12.83 -6.28
C GLU A 151 -11.04 13.41 -5.25
N VAL A 152 -10.06 12.63 -4.82
CA VAL A 152 -9.03 13.12 -3.87
C VAL A 152 -8.29 14.32 -4.43
N PHE A 153 -7.98 14.32 -5.73
CA PHE A 153 -7.38 15.47 -6.42
C PHE A 153 -8.34 16.66 -6.53
N ALA A 154 -9.62 16.41 -6.81
CA ALA A 154 -10.63 17.45 -6.94
C ALA A 154 -10.79 18.25 -5.64
N VAL A 155 -10.80 17.55 -4.49
CA VAL A 155 -10.81 18.18 -3.16
C VAL A 155 -9.58 19.06 -2.95
N GLY A 156 -8.38 18.54 -3.19
CA GLY A 156 -7.15 19.32 -3.01
C GLY A 156 -7.14 20.61 -3.83
N LYS A 157 -7.68 20.57 -5.07
CA LYS A 157 -7.85 21.76 -5.91
C LYS A 157 -8.91 22.71 -5.38
N ALA A 158 -10.07 22.20 -4.96
CA ALA A 158 -11.18 23.00 -4.44
C ALA A 158 -10.79 23.79 -3.18
N HIS A 159 -9.93 23.21 -2.34
CA HIS A 159 -9.40 23.85 -1.12
C HIS A 159 -8.11 24.65 -1.35
N GLY A 160 -7.71 24.86 -2.60
CA GLY A 160 -6.63 25.80 -2.95
C GLY A 160 -5.21 25.32 -2.61
N PHE A 161 -4.98 24.01 -2.48
CA PHE A 161 -3.63 23.50 -2.26
C PHE A 161 -2.75 23.70 -3.50
N ASP A 162 -1.81 24.64 -3.40
CA ASP A 162 -0.77 24.90 -4.40
C ASP A 162 0.62 25.01 -3.71
N PRO A 163 1.55 24.07 -3.94
CA PRO A 163 1.44 22.90 -4.81
C PRO A 163 0.52 21.81 -4.24
N LEU A 164 -0.17 21.10 -5.13
CA LEU A 164 -1.10 20.00 -4.80
C LEU A 164 -0.44 18.85 -4.03
N ARG A 165 0.89 18.73 -4.09
CA ARG A 165 1.66 17.78 -3.26
C ARG A 165 1.41 18.00 -1.77
N ASN A 166 1.21 19.24 -1.33
CA ASN A 166 0.98 19.56 0.08
C ASN A 166 -0.31 18.92 0.61
N TRP A 167 -1.34 18.78 -0.23
CA TRP A 167 -2.55 18.07 0.12
C TRP A 167 -2.29 16.59 0.45
N PHE A 168 -1.52 15.90 -0.39
CA PHE A 168 -1.16 14.50 -0.14
C PHE A 168 -0.24 14.36 1.07
N THR A 169 0.71 15.28 1.26
CA THR A 169 1.53 15.31 2.48
C THR A 169 0.66 15.48 3.72
N ALA A 170 -0.37 16.33 3.69
CA ALA A 170 -1.32 16.47 4.78
C ALA A 170 -2.08 15.17 5.07
N LEU A 171 -2.63 14.52 4.04
CA LEU A 171 -3.29 13.21 4.17
C LEU A 171 -2.37 12.18 4.83
N TYR A 172 -1.11 12.07 4.41
CA TYR A 172 -0.19 11.07 4.97
C TYR A 172 0.24 11.39 6.40
N GLN A 173 0.52 12.65 6.72
CA GLN A 173 0.98 13.03 8.06
C GLN A 173 -0.14 12.99 9.10
N VAL A 174 -1.35 13.40 8.73
CA VAL A 174 -2.49 13.42 9.65
C VAL A 174 -3.09 12.03 9.80
N LEU A 175 -3.28 11.28 8.70
CA LEU A 175 -4.03 10.02 8.73
C LEU A 175 -3.14 8.80 8.95
N LEU A 176 -1.88 8.84 8.49
CA LEU A 176 -0.99 7.66 8.49
C LEU A 176 0.28 7.87 9.34
N GLY A 177 0.51 9.09 9.83
CA GLY A 177 1.70 9.46 10.58
C GLY A 177 2.99 9.37 9.79
N ALA A 178 2.96 9.61 8.47
CA ALA A 178 4.12 9.47 7.58
C ALA A 178 4.24 10.66 6.61
N ASP A 179 5.46 10.97 6.16
CA ASP A 179 5.69 12.06 5.19
C ASP A 179 5.23 11.73 3.76
N GLN A 180 5.10 10.43 3.48
CA GLN A 180 4.72 9.90 2.17
C GLN A 180 3.95 8.59 2.35
N GLY A 181 3.16 8.23 1.34
CA GLY A 181 2.33 7.04 1.37
C GLY A 181 1.97 6.55 -0.04
N PRO A 182 1.16 5.48 -0.13
CA PRO A 182 0.67 4.97 -1.40
C PRO A 182 -0.26 5.97 -2.08
N ARG A 183 -0.47 5.79 -3.38
CA ARG A 183 -1.47 6.54 -4.13
C ARG A 183 -2.84 6.42 -3.43
N PHE A 184 -3.39 7.55 -3.01
CA PHE A 184 -4.51 7.58 -2.05
C PHE A 184 -5.79 6.92 -2.57
N GLY A 185 -6.14 7.06 -3.86
CA GLY A 185 -7.30 6.39 -4.44
C GLY A 185 -7.19 4.86 -4.45
N GLY A 186 -5.98 4.34 -4.72
CA GLY A 186 -5.71 2.90 -4.58
C GLY A 186 -5.77 2.45 -3.12
N PHE A 187 -5.35 3.31 -2.19
CA PHE A 187 -5.52 3.07 -0.77
C PHE A 187 -7.00 2.98 -0.38
N ILE A 188 -7.86 3.90 -0.81
CA ILE A 188 -9.30 3.87 -0.53
C ILE A 188 -9.94 2.59 -1.10
N ALA A 189 -9.59 2.21 -2.33
CA ALA A 189 -10.13 1.01 -2.97
C ALA A 189 -9.81 -0.28 -2.18
N LEU A 190 -8.66 -0.31 -1.50
CA LEU A 190 -8.20 -1.48 -0.74
C LEU A 190 -8.67 -1.46 0.71
N TYR A 191 -8.54 -0.31 1.36
CA TYR A 191 -8.91 -0.15 2.76
C TYR A 191 -10.44 -0.14 2.93
N GLY A 192 -11.15 0.37 1.94
CA GLY A 192 -12.60 0.52 1.93
C GLY A 192 -13.02 1.98 2.13
N ILE A 193 -14.17 2.32 1.55
CA ILE A 193 -14.70 3.68 1.55
C ILE A 193 -15.12 4.07 2.97
N ASP A 194 -15.88 3.21 3.64
CA ASP A 194 -16.39 3.46 5.01
C ASP A 194 -15.25 3.57 6.02
N GLU A 195 -14.24 2.70 5.91
CA GLU A 195 -13.05 2.76 6.75
C GLU A 195 -12.23 4.02 6.48
N THR A 196 -12.13 4.46 5.22
CA THR A 196 -11.48 5.73 4.87
C THR A 196 -12.24 6.93 5.44
N ILE A 197 -13.58 6.95 5.35
CA ILE A 197 -14.41 8.01 5.94
C ILE A 197 -14.15 8.09 7.45
N SER A 198 -14.19 6.94 8.12
CA SER A 198 -13.94 6.86 9.58
C SER A 198 -12.53 7.38 9.93
N LEU A 199 -11.53 7.05 9.11
CA LEU A 199 -10.15 7.52 9.30
C LEU A 199 -10.03 9.04 9.10
N LEU A 200 -10.69 9.60 8.08
CA LEU A 200 -10.73 11.04 7.83
C LEU A 200 -11.36 11.78 9.01
N GLU A 201 -12.51 11.31 9.49
CA GLU A 201 -13.20 11.89 10.64
C GLU A 201 -12.36 11.82 11.93
N ALA A 202 -11.69 10.69 12.17
CA ALA A 202 -10.75 10.55 13.28
C ALA A 202 -9.56 11.51 13.18
N GLY A 203 -9.02 11.70 11.98
CA GLY A 203 -7.94 12.66 11.71
C GLY A 203 -8.36 14.11 11.96
N VAL A 204 -9.56 14.49 11.50
CA VAL A 204 -10.15 15.82 11.74
C VAL A 204 -10.39 16.06 13.23
N ALA A 205 -10.86 15.04 13.97
CA ALA A 205 -11.07 15.11 15.41
C ALA A 205 -9.76 15.11 16.23
N GLY A 206 -8.60 14.90 15.60
CA GLY A 206 -7.31 14.79 16.28
C GLY A 206 -7.14 13.49 17.07
N ALA A 207 -8.01 12.50 16.89
CA ALA A 207 -7.99 11.23 17.62
C ALA A 207 -6.77 10.36 17.30
N LEU A 208 -6.08 10.63 16.19
CA LEU A 208 -4.89 9.91 15.75
C LEU A 208 -3.59 10.46 16.35
N VAL A 209 -3.63 11.66 16.97
CA VAL A 209 -2.46 12.23 17.63
C VAL A 209 -2.18 11.42 18.89
N THR A 210 -1.02 10.78 18.95
CA THR A 210 -0.57 10.08 20.16
C THR A 210 -0.51 11.07 21.31
N GLN A 211 -1.29 10.85 22.37
CA GLN A 211 -1.10 11.58 23.63
C GLN A 211 0.26 11.17 24.18
N THR A 212 1.24 12.07 24.13
CA THR A 212 2.48 11.97 24.92
C THR A 212 2.18 12.02 26.40
#